data_AF-A0A1Y2R120-F1
#
_entry.id   AF-A0A1Y2R120-F1
#
_cell.length_a   1.000
_cell.length_b   1.000
_cell.length_c   1.000
_cell.angle_alpha   90.00
_cell.angle_beta   90.00
_cell.angle_gamma   90.00
#
_symmetry.space_group_name_H-M   'P 1'
#
loop_
_entity.id
_entity.type
_entity.pdbx_description
1 polymer ?
#
loop_
_entity_poly.entity_id
_entity_poly.type
_entity_poly.pdbx_seq_one_letter_code
_entity_poly.pdbx_strand_id
1 'polypeptide(L)'
;MTLSCRWWKPAWGLLLLIGVLTLSACKSLPIVVPDMARTSKGNRVQLEGARGPLSVAQSKAVLDRLRGSGGDTGIFARHLALEEAIVGNPLTTGNKVVLLEDGPATYRAMLAAIAAAKDHIHLETYILDDDEVGQQFSLALLERQRAGVQVHVIRDSVGTLGTPVEFFKRLTDEGVKVLEFNPVNPAKARKEWELNERDHRKLLIVDGRVAFLGGINISAVYSSGSSGSFSRGAAPGEGWRDTHVQINGPVVADFQKLFMATWVAQKGEPMAERNYYPPPARAGDEVVRAIGSSPEEPFSQIYATLLSAIGSAETSVYLTNAYFAPDPQLLTALEDAAARGVDVRLILPSKTDSWLVFHAGRGYYERLLRAGVRIFERQGVILHSKTGLIDGVWATVGSTNLDWRSFLHNHELNAVVLGAGFGAQVQTMFDKDLAGSTEITLAQWKRRPIDNRIMEGFSRLWEYWL
;
A
#
# COMPACT_ATOMS: atom_id res chain seq x y z
N MET A 1 -11.11 9.66 47.77
CA MET A 1 -12.09 10.70 47.37
C MET A 1 -11.27 11.96 47.15
N THR A 2 -11.04 12.53 45.98
CA THR A 2 -11.75 12.61 44.70
C THR A 2 -10.69 12.89 43.62
N LEU A 3 -10.61 12.07 42.56
CA LEU A 3 -9.74 12.31 41.40
C LEU A 3 -10.54 13.07 40.33
N SER A 4 -10.11 14.28 40.01
CA SER A 4 -10.71 15.10 38.95
C SER A 4 -10.11 14.73 37.58
N CYS A 5 -10.95 14.21 36.69
CA CYS A 5 -10.71 14.10 35.25
C CYS A 5 -10.41 15.49 34.66
N ARG A 6 -9.25 15.65 34.03
CA ARG A 6 -8.90 16.86 33.27
C ARG A 6 -8.92 16.50 31.78
N TRP A 7 -10.04 16.83 31.14
CA TRP A 7 -10.26 16.72 29.71
C TRP A 7 -9.36 17.71 28.96
N TRP A 8 -8.70 17.24 27.91
CA TRP A 8 -7.99 18.08 26.94
C TRP A 8 -8.99 18.91 26.13
N LYS A 9 -8.77 20.23 26.06
CA LYS A 9 -9.47 21.13 25.15
C LYS A 9 -8.80 21.08 23.77
N PRO A 10 -9.54 21.12 22.65
CA PRO A 10 -8.93 21.30 21.34
C PRO A 10 -8.50 22.77 21.19
N ALA A 11 -7.21 23.00 20.96
CA ALA A 11 -6.70 24.30 20.59
C ALA A 11 -7.07 24.59 19.12
N TRP A 12 -8.23 25.22 18.93
CA TRP A 12 -8.55 25.93 17.69
C TRP A 12 -7.64 27.16 17.62
N GLY A 13 -6.65 27.15 16.73
CA GLY A 13 -5.82 28.33 16.53
C GLY A 13 -4.47 28.09 15.86
N LEU A 14 -4.47 27.58 14.62
CA LEU A 14 -3.49 27.96 13.58
C LEU A 14 -3.90 27.43 12.19
N LEU A 15 -5.11 27.74 11.75
CA LEU A 15 -5.57 27.52 10.37
C LEU A 15 -5.85 28.88 9.75
N LEU A 16 -4.81 29.58 9.29
CA LEU A 16 -4.86 30.71 8.37
C LEU A 16 -3.44 31.25 8.15
N LEU A 17 -2.68 30.60 7.25
CA LEU A 17 -1.60 31.16 6.42
C LEU A 17 -0.74 30.00 5.89
N ILE A 18 -1.12 29.45 4.74
CA ILE A 18 -0.28 29.21 3.55
C ILE A 18 -1.29 29.16 2.39
N GLY A 19 -1.81 30.34 2.08
CA GLY A 19 -2.40 30.65 0.80
C GLY A 19 -1.38 31.48 0.05
N VAL A 20 -0.33 30.84 -0.46
CA VAL A 20 0.50 31.43 -1.51
C VAL A 20 0.55 30.42 -2.64
N LEU A 21 -0.26 30.76 -3.63
CA LEU A 21 -0.29 30.24 -4.99
C LEU A 21 1.12 30.00 -5.53
N THR A 22 1.51 28.73 -5.67
CA THR A 22 2.19 28.34 -6.90
C THR A 22 1.11 27.84 -7.85
N LEU A 23 0.94 28.55 -8.96
CA LEU A 23 0.21 28.09 -10.14
C LEU A 23 0.94 26.86 -10.72
N SER A 24 0.93 25.75 -10.01
CA SER A 24 1.29 24.46 -10.55
C SER A 24 0.05 23.98 -11.29
N ALA A 25 0.16 23.82 -12.60
CA ALA A 25 -0.92 23.24 -13.41
C ALA A 25 -1.41 21.97 -12.71
N CYS A 26 -2.72 21.87 -12.43
CA CYS A 26 -3.28 20.67 -11.82
C CYS A 26 -2.95 19.48 -12.73
N LYS A 27 -2.11 18.56 -12.26
CA LYS A 27 -1.85 17.28 -12.91
C LYS A 27 -3.17 16.49 -12.90
N SER A 28 -3.76 16.22 -14.05
CA SER A 28 -4.92 15.32 -14.13
C SER A 28 -4.44 13.87 -14.12
N LEU A 29 -5.20 12.98 -13.48
CA LEU A 29 -5.04 11.55 -13.76
C LEU A 29 -5.33 11.33 -15.25
N PRO A 30 -4.43 10.66 -16.00
CA PRO A 30 -4.68 10.36 -17.39
C PRO A 30 -5.95 9.50 -17.48
N ILE A 31 -6.71 9.69 -18.56
CA ILE A 31 -7.88 8.86 -18.83
C ILE A 31 -7.37 7.45 -19.13
N VAL A 32 -7.59 6.53 -18.20
CA VAL A 32 -7.34 5.11 -18.40
C VAL A 32 -8.50 4.57 -19.22
N VAL A 33 -8.38 4.66 -20.54
CA VAL A 33 -9.40 4.13 -21.46
C VAL A 33 -9.32 2.59 -21.43
N PRO A 34 -10.44 1.87 -21.28
CA PRO A 34 -10.47 0.39 -21.36
C PRO A 34 -9.87 -0.17 -22.67
N ASP A 35 -9.75 0.64 -23.72
CA ASP A 35 -9.10 0.25 -24.97
C ASP A 35 -7.58 0.10 -24.88
N MET A 36 -6.92 0.60 -23.82
CA MET A 36 -5.52 0.21 -23.53
C MET A 36 -5.40 -1.28 -23.19
N ALA A 37 -6.49 -1.93 -22.75
CA ALA A 37 -6.56 -3.37 -22.51
C ALA A 37 -7.00 -4.19 -23.74
N ARG A 38 -7.45 -3.56 -24.84
CA ARG A 38 -8.00 -4.25 -26.03
C ARG A 38 -7.04 -4.34 -27.22
N THR A 39 -5.82 -3.81 -27.13
CA THR A 39 -4.81 -3.96 -28.21
C THR A 39 -4.10 -5.32 -28.20
N SER A 40 -4.44 -6.28 -27.33
CA SER A 40 -3.87 -7.63 -27.37
C SER A 40 -4.57 -8.57 -28.38
N LYS A 41 -4.78 -8.11 -29.62
CA LYS A 41 -4.91 -9.06 -30.74
C LYS A 41 -3.54 -9.70 -31.00
N GLY A 42 -3.15 -10.68 -30.17
CA GLY A 42 -2.11 -11.66 -30.50
C GLY A 42 -0.88 -11.76 -29.57
N ASN A 43 -0.80 -11.06 -28.44
CA ASN A 43 0.37 -11.24 -27.55
C ASN A 43 0.25 -12.56 -26.76
N ARG A 44 1.24 -13.43 -26.99
CA ARG A 44 1.43 -14.70 -26.29
C ARG A 44 1.90 -14.40 -24.86
N VAL A 45 1.20 -14.96 -23.87
CA VAL A 45 1.55 -14.91 -22.44
C VAL A 45 3.03 -15.22 -22.24
N GLN A 46 3.80 -14.28 -21.70
CA GLN A 46 5.23 -14.45 -21.39
C GLN A 46 5.50 -14.06 -19.94
N LEU A 47 5.59 -15.08 -19.09
CA LEU A 47 5.92 -14.95 -17.68
C LEU A 47 7.43 -14.91 -17.47
N GLU A 48 7.87 -14.28 -16.39
CA GLU A 48 9.24 -14.43 -15.90
C GLU A 48 9.31 -15.51 -14.82
N GLY A 49 10.40 -16.27 -14.82
CA GLY A 49 10.73 -17.20 -13.75
C GLY A 49 12.11 -16.90 -13.17
N ALA A 50 12.55 -17.76 -12.25
CA ALA A 50 13.87 -17.65 -11.62
C ALA A 50 15.08 -17.64 -12.60
N ARG A 51 14.90 -17.98 -13.87
CA ARG A 51 15.98 -17.98 -14.86
C ARG A 51 15.74 -17.00 -16.01
N GLY A 52 14.90 -15.99 -15.77
CA GLY A 52 14.48 -15.02 -16.78
C GLY A 52 13.17 -15.44 -17.49
N PRO A 53 12.90 -14.88 -18.67
CA PRO A 53 11.66 -15.12 -19.40
C PRO A 53 11.43 -16.60 -19.71
N LEU A 54 10.21 -17.09 -19.44
CA LEU A 54 9.79 -18.45 -19.78
C LEU A 54 9.46 -18.55 -21.28
N SER A 55 9.72 -19.71 -21.88
CA SER A 55 9.21 -20.03 -23.22
C SER A 55 7.69 -20.13 -23.20
N VAL A 56 7.03 -19.93 -24.36
CA VAL A 56 5.57 -20.03 -24.49
C VAL A 56 5.02 -21.36 -23.94
N ALA A 57 5.72 -22.48 -24.17
CA ALA A 57 5.32 -23.78 -23.66
C ALA A 57 5.44 -23.87 -22.13
N GLN A 58 6.49 -23.26 -21.55
CA GLN A 58 6.67 -23.20 -20.10
C GLN A 58 5.64 -22.27 -19.44
N SER A 59 5.40 -21.08 -20.01
CA SER A 59 4.33 -20.18 -19.57
C SER A 59 3.00 -20.92 -19.57
N LYS A 60 2.65 -21.58 -20.69
CA LYS A 60 1.41 -22.37 -20.79
C LYS A 60 1.32 -23.45 -19.71
N ALA A 61 2.38 -24.21 -19.45
CA ALA A 61 2.38 -25.24 -18.42
C ALA A 61 2.21 -24.67 -16.99
N VAL A 62 2.76 -23.49 -16.71
CA VAL A 62 2.52 -22.77 -15.45
C VAL A 62 1.06 -22.34 -15.36
N LEU A 63 0.51 -21.80 -16.45
CA LEU A 63 -0.89 -21.37 -16.50
C LEU A 63 -1.87 -22.51 -16.31
N ASP A 64 -1.65 -23.63 -16.99
CA ASP A 64 -2.52 -24.80 -16.90
C ASP A 64 -2.53 -25.36 -15.47
N ARG A 65 -1.42 -25.27 -14.75
CA ARG A 65 -1.35 -25.64 -13.32
C ARG A 65 -2.15 -24.69 -12.43
N LEU A 66 -2.05 -23.38 -12.66
CA LEU A 66 -2.76 -22.35 -11.88
C LEU A 66 -4.26 -22.32 -12.17
N ARG A 67 -4.67 -22.68 -13.40
CA ARG A 67 -6.07 -22.94 -13.75
C ARG A 67 -6.65 -24.17 -13.05
N GLY A 68 -5.82 -25.15 -12.70
CA GLY A 68 -6.27 -26.31 -11.94
C GLY A 68 -6.59 -26.00 -10.48
N SER A 69 -6.12 -24.87 -9.94
CA SER A 69 -6.32 -24.46 -8.54
C SER A 69 -7.37 -23.37 -8.33
N GLY A 70 -7.74 -22.60 -9.36
CA GLY A 70 -8.91 -21.72 -9.36
C GLY A 70 -10.00 -22.33 -10.24
N GLY A 71 -11.23 -22.47 -9.74
CA GLY A 71 -12.30 -23.24 -10.40
C GLY A 71 -12.50 -22.99 -11.90
N ASP A 72 -13.23 -23.90 -12.55
CA ASP A 72 -13.37 -24.11 -14.00
C ASP A 72 -14.00 -22.95 -14.83
N THR A 73 -14.04 -21.74 -14.28
CA THR A 73 -14.73 -20.56 -14.84
C THR A 73 -13.87 -19.73 -15.80
N GLY A 74 -12.55 -19.99 -15.90
CA GLY A 74 -11.64 -19.24 -16.76
C GLY A 74 -11.27 -17.83 -16.26
N ILE A 75 -11.81 -17.40 -15.11
CA ILE A 75 -11.61 -16.09 -14.48
C ILE A 75 -10.12 -15.77 -14.26
N PHE A 76 -9.37 -16.72 -13.70
CA PHE A 76 -7.93 -16.57 -13.49
C PHE A 76 -7.18 -16.26 -14.80
N ALA A 77 -7.51 -16.98 -15.87
CA ALA A 77 -6.86 -16.80 -17.17
C ALA A 77 -7.16 -15.42 -17.78
N ARG A 78 -8.35 -14.88 -17.54
CA ARG A 78 -8.74 -13.54 -17.98
C ARG A 78 -7.94 -12.47 -17.27
N HIS A 79 -7.94 -12.48 -15.92
CA HIS A 79 -7.18 -11.50 -15.12
C HIS A 79 -5.70 -11.53 -15.46
N LEU A 80 -5.12 -12.72 -15.62
CA LEU A 80 -3.74 -12.85 -16.06
C LEU A 80 -3.47 -12.19 -17.43
N ALA A 81 -4.31 -12.46 -18.43
CA ALA A 81 -4.11 -11.90 -19.77
C ALA A 81 -4.23 -10.36 -19.78
N LEU A 82 -5.07 -9.81 -18.91
CA LEU A 82 -5.21 -8.36 -18.74
C LEU A 82 -3.99 -7.77 -18.04
N GLU A 83 -3.49 -8.41 -16.99
CA GLU A 83 -2.27 -7.99 -16.33
C GLU A 83 -1.09 -7.96 -17.30
N GLU A 84 -0.93 -8.97 -18.14
CA GLU A 84 0.13 -8.99 -19.16
C GLU A 84 0.01 -7.89 -20.21
N ALA A 85 -1.21 -7.48 -20.56
CA ALA A 85 -1.42 -6.39 -21.49
C ALA A 85 -0.97 -5.04 -20.92
N ILE A 86 -0.92 -4.91 -19.59
CA ILE A 86 -0.37 -3.73 -18.93
C ILE A 86 1.16 -3.79 -19.02
N VAL A 87 1.70 -2.90 -19.85
CA VAL A 87 3.14 -2.68 -20.05
C VAL A 87 3.77 -2.17 -18.76
N GLY A 88 5.01 -2.59 -18.48
CA GLY A 88 5.79 -2.19 -17.32
C GLY A 88 6.53 -3.38 -16.72
N ASN A 89 6.42 -3.55 -15.40
CA ASN A 89 7.08 -4.66 -14.70
C ASN A 89 6.47 -6.03 -15.08
N PRO A 90 7.31 -7.07 -15.28
CA PRO A 90 6.86 -8.38 -15.68
C PRO A 90 6.03 -9.09 -14.60
N LEU A 91 5.24 -10.07 -15.02
CA LEU A 91 4.62 -11.02 -14.10
C LEU A 91 5.62 -12.12 -13.77
N THR A 92 5.98 -12.22 -12.49
CA THR A 92 7.01 -13.13 -12.02
C THR A 92 6.37 -14.34 -11.35
N THR A 93 6.78 -15.54 -11.76
CA THR A 93 6.27 -16.82 -11.25
C THR A 93 7.16 -17.41 -10.16
N GLY A 94 6.60 -18.34 -9.38
CA GLY A 94 7.38 -19.13 -8.44
C GLY A 94 7.56 -18.48 -7.08
N ASN A 95 6.67 -17.56 -6.71
CA ASN A 95 6.73 -16.82 -5.46
C ASN A 95 5.87 -17.46 -4.38
N LYS A 96 6.23 -17.20 -3.13
CA LYS A 96 5.40 -17.46 -1.96
C LYS A 96 5.06 -16.12 -1.33
N VAL A 97 3.77 -15.87 -1.14
CA VAL A 97 3.24 -14.68 -0.49
C VAL A 97 2.50 -15.10 0.76
N VAL A 98 2.85 -14.49 1.89
CA VAL A 98 2.21 -14.69 3.19
C VAL A 98 1.62 -13.36 3.64
N LEU A 99 0.31 -13.36 3.90
CA LEU A 99 -0.37 -12.19 4.45
C LEU A 99 -0.04 -12.01 5.93
N LEU A 100 0.24 -10.78 6.34
CA LEU A 100 0.55 -10.38 7.70
C LEU A 100 -0.49 -9.35 8.17
N GLU A 101 -1.28 -9.74 9.17
CA GLU A 101 -2.29 -8.87 9.77
C GLU A 101 -1.69 -8.12 10.98
N ASP A 102 -1.85 -6.80 10.96
CA ASP A 102 -1.48 -5.87 12.03
C ASP A 102 0.02 -5.79 12.35
N GLY A 103 0.38 -4.81 13.18
CA GLY A 103 1.76 -4.57 13.59
C GLY A 103 2.44 -5.78 14.25
N PRO A 104 1.84 -6.49 15.22
CA PRO A 104 2.57 -7.52 15.97
C PRO A 104 3.04 -8.72 15.13
N ALA A 105 2.24 -9.16 14.16
CA ALA A 105 2.66 -10.24 13.24
C ALA A 105 3.73 -9.73 12.28
N THR A 106 3.52 -8.51 11.76
CA THR A 106 4.41 -7.87 10.80
C THR A 106 5.79 -7.57 11.37
N TYR A 107 5.86 -6.90 12.52
CA TYR A 107 7.11 -6.56 13.20
C TYR A 107 7.90 -7.80 13.61
N ARG A 108 7.22 -8.84 14.10
CA ARG A 108 7.88 -10.11 14.42
C ARG A 108 8.54 -10.74 13.19
N ALA A 109 7.86 -10.75 12.06
CA ALA A 109 8.38 -11.32 10.83
C ALA A 109 9.54 -10.47 10.27
N MET A 110 9.40 -9.15 10.26
CA MET A 110 10.44 -8.22 9.81
C MET A 110 11.70 -8.29 10.68
N LEU A 111 11.56 -8.25 12.02
CA LEU A 111 12.69 -8.33 12.95
C LEU A 111 13.37 -9.70 12.88
N ALA A 112 12.62 -10.79 12.70
CA ALA A 112 13.20 -12.11 12.48
C ALA A 112 14.01 -12.18 11.18
N ALA A 113 13.53 -11.56 10.10
CA ALA A 113 14.27 -11.47 8.84
C ALA A 113 15.54 -10.62 8.99
N ILE A 114 15.44 -9.45 9.64
CA ILE A 114 16.60 -8.59 9.94
C ILE A 114 17.64 -9.37 10.73
N ALA A 115 17.26 -10.04 11.83
CA ALA A 115 18.18 -10.82 12.64
C ALA A 115 18.87 -11.96 11.85
N ALA A 116 18.20 -12.51 10.84
CA ALA A 116 18.74 -13.57 9.98
C ALA A 116 19.61 -13.05 8.82
N ALA A 117 19.69 -11.74 8.60
CA ALA A 117 20.41 -11.12 7.49
C ALA A 117 21.91 -11.45 7.50
N LYS A 118 22.47 -11.68 6.30
CA LYS A 118 23.86 -12.10 6.10
C LYS A 118 24.67 -11.20 5.19
N ASP A 119 24.04 -10.43 4.31
CA ASP A 119 24.73 -9.61 3.31
C ASP A 119 24.27 -8.16 3.34
N HIS A 120 22.96 -7.90 3.21
CA HIS A 120 22.44 -6.54 3.19
C HIS A 120 20.98 -6.44 3.65
N ILE A 121 20.60 -5.25 4.13
CA ILE A 121 19.24 -4.88 4.49
C ILE A 121 18.93 -3.52 3.86
N HIS A 122 17.83 -3.45 3.13
CA HIS A 122 17.29 -2.20 2.58
C HIS A 122 15.92 -1.93 3.19
N LEU A 123 15.78 -0.79 3.86
CA LEU A 123 14.53 -0.35 4.49
C LEU A 123 14.12 1.00 3.91
N GLU A 124 12.92 1.10 3.38
CA GLU A 124 12.27 2.32 2.90
C GLU A 124 10.95 2.46 3.68
N THR A 125 10.73 3.57 4.36
CA THR A 125 9.51 3.78 5.16
C THR A 125 9.14 5.26 5.25
N TYR A 126 7.83 5.53 5.23
CA TYR A 126 7.28 6.87 5.42
C TYR A 126 7.45 7.36 6.86
N ILE A 127 6.93 6.61 7.85
CA ILE A 127 7.09 6.91 9.27
C ILE A 127 8.08 5.91 9.90
N LEU A 128 9.00 6.47 10.69
CA LEU A 128 9.92 5.77 11.59
C LEU A 128 10.06 6.60 12.85
N ASP A 129 9.25 6.28 13.86
CA ASP A 129 9.19 7.03 15.12
C ASP A 129 10.31 6.63 16.09
N ASP A 130 10.74 7.55 16.95
CA ASP A 130 11.66 7.25 18.06
C ASP A 130 10.88 6.77 19.30
N ASP A 131 10.16 5.67 19.15
CA ASP A 131 9.41 5.00 20.21
C ASP A 131 9.93 3.57 20.47
N GLU A 132 9.20 2.78 21.27
CA GLU A 132 9.61 1.40 21.59
C GLU A 132 9.81 0.55 20.32
N VAL A 133 8.93 0.67 19.33
CA VAL A 133 9.01 -0.11 18.09
C VAL A 133 10.17 0.39 17.23
N GLY A 134 10.29 1.71 17.04
CA GLY A 134 11.41 2.27 16.28
C GLY A 134 12.77 1.98 16.90
N GLN A 135 12.87 1.98 18.24
CA GLN A 135 14.08 1.58 18.95
C GLN A 135 14.40 0.09 18.76
N GLN A 136 13.41 -0.80 18.76
CA GLN A 136 13.64 -2.22 18.45
C GLN A 136 14.21 -2.41 17.04
N PHE A 137 13.65 -1.74 16.03
CA PHE A 137 14.16 -1.77 14.67
C PHE A 137 15.56 -1.17 14.58
N SER A 138 15.79 0.01 15.17
CA SER A 138 17.10 0.67 15.20
C SER A 138 18.18 -0.23 15.80
N LEU A 139 17.92 -0.85 16.95
CA LEU A 139 18.86 -1.77 17.60
C LEU A 139 19.14 -3.00 16.74
N ALA A 140 18.13 -3.59 16.10
CA ALA A 140 18.30 -4.76 15.24
C ALA A 140 19.13 -4.42 13.98
N LEU A 141 18.88 -3.27 13.37
CA LEU A 141 19.66 -2.79 12.21
C LEU A 141 21.11 -2.50 12.58
N LEU A 142 21.35 -1.83 13.72
CA LEU A 142 22.69 -1.55 14.24
C LEU A 142 23.46 -2.83 14.55
N GLU A 143 22.81 -3.81 15.17
CA GLU A 143 23.42 -5.11 15.46
C GLU A 143 23.88 -5.81 14.18
N ARG A 144 23.06 -5.82 13.13
CA ARG A 144 23.44 -6.39 11.83
C ARG A 144 24.53 -5.59 11.12
N GLN A 145 24.46 -4.26 11.17
CA GLN A 145 25.51 -3.39 10.65
C GLN A 145 26.88 -3.71 11.29
N ARG A 146 26.92 -3.87 12.63
CA ARG A 146 28.14 -4.26 13.36
C ARG A 146 28.64 -5.66 13.00
N ALA A 147 27.74 -6.55 12.62
CA ALA A 147 28.09 -7.90 12.16
C ALA A 147 28.53 -7.97 10.68
N GLY A 148 28.66 -6.82 10.00
CA GLY A 148 29.17 -6.72 8.63
C GLY A 148 28.11 -6.79 7.52
N VAL A 149 26.82 -6.84 7.89
CA VAL A 149 25.69 -6.69 6.97
C VAL A 149 25.58 -5.23 6.56
N GLN A 150 25.46 -4.91 5.27
CA GLN A 150 25.30 -3.53 4.84
C GLN A 150 23.84 -3.07 4.99
N VAL A 151 23.60 -2.04 5.79
CA VAL A 151 22.25 -1.49 5.98
C VAL A 151 22.09 -0.16 5.24
N HIS A 152 21.02 -0.05 4.45
CA HIS A 152 20.54 1.19 3.83
C HIS A 152 19.12 1.50 4.30
N VAL A 153 18.88 2.75 4.70
CA VAL A 153 17.58 3.24 5.16
C VAL A 153 17.19 4.47 4.34
N ILE A 154 16.02 4.45 3.72
CA ILE A 154 15.35 5.62 3.14
C ILE A 154 14.22 6.00 4.08
N ARG A 155 14.19 7.28 4.47
CA ARG A 155 13.15 7.85 5.33
C ARG A 155 12.56 9.09 4.69
N ASP A 156 11.23 9.20 4.64
CA ASP A 156 10.58 10.41 4.15
C ASP A 156 10.76 11.57 5.13
N SER A 157 11.13 12.74 4.60
CA SER A 157 11.39 13.92 5.43
C SER A 157 10.16 14.41 6.17
N VAL A 158 8.96 14.35 5.56
CA VAL A 158 7.69 14.78 6.19
C VAL A 158 7.20 13.72 7.18
N GLY A 159 7.18 12.45 6.78
CA GLY A 159 6.75 11.35 7.65
C GLY A 159 7.61 11.16 8.89
N THR A 160 8.84 11.70 8.91
CA THR A 160 9.75 11.65 10.06
C THR A 160 10.06 13.02 10.67
N LEU A 161 9.22 14.04 10.44
CA LEU A 161 9.38 15.37 11.06
C LEU A 161 9.38 15.31 12.60
N GLY A 162 8.61 14.38 13.18
CA GLY A 162 8.52 14.18 14.62
C GLY A 162 9.69 13.39 15.22
N THR A 163 10.51 12.74 14.39
CA THR A 163 11.60 11.88 14.83
C THR A 163 12.86 12.72 15.06
N PRO A 164 13.48 12.68 16.26
CA PRO A 164 14.67 13.47 16.56
C PRO A 164 15.82 13.18 15.60
N VAL A 165 16.59 14.21 15.24
CA VAL A 165 17.76 14.07 14.37
C VAL A 165 18.80 13.11 14.97
N GLU A 166 18.88 13.08 16.30
CA GLU A 166 19.77 12.22 17.08
C GLU A 166 19.48 10.73 16.88
N PHE A 167 18.23 10.36 16.59
CA PHE A 167 17.84 9.00 16.29
C PHE A 167 18.55 8.52 15.01
N PHE A 168 18.45 9.29 13.93
CA PHE A 168 19.12 8.97 12.66
C PHE A 168 20.63 9.16 12.74
N LYS A 169 21.10 10.15 13.50
CA LYS A 169 22.53 10.38 13.70
C LYS A 169 23.21 9.15 14.29
N ARG A 170 22.57 8.50 15.28
CA ARG A 170 23.08 7.25 15.88
C ARG A 170 23.25 6.15 14.84
N LEU A 171 22.28 5.98 13.94
CA LEU A 171 22.38 5.02 12.83
C LEU A 171 23.58 5.34 11.93
N THR A 172 23.71 6.60 11.52
CA THR A 172 24.80 7.02 10.62
C THR A 172 26.18 6.97 11.27
N ASP A 173 26.29 7.29 12.56
CA ASP A 173 27.56 7.24 13.31
C ASP A 173 28.13 5.81 13.37
N GLU A 174 27.26 4.79 13.26
CA GLU A 174 27.63 3.38 13.26
C GLU A 174 27.71 2.76 11.85
N GLY A 175 27.65 3.59 10.81
CA GLY A 175 27.87 3.19 9.43
C GLY A 175 26.62 2.75 8.65
N VAL A 176 25.42 2.81 9.25
CA VAL A 176 24.17 2.65 8.51
C VAL A 176 24.04 3.81 7.52
N LYS A 177 23.71 3.50 6.27
CA LYS A 177 23.52 4.50 5.23
C LYS A 177 22.09 5.01 5.27
N VAL A 178 21.88 6.21 5.82
CA VAL A 178 20.55 6.84 5.91
C VAL A 178 20.41 7.93 4.84
N LEU A 179 19.34 7.84 4.05
CA LEU A 179 18.95 8.79 3.02
C LEU A 179 17.62 9.44 3.41
N GLU A 180 17.59 10.77 3.41
CA GLU A 180 16.37 11.56 3.60
C GLU A 180 15.72 11.82 2.25
N PHE A 181 14.52 11.29 2.03
CA PHE A 181 13.75 11.49 0.82
C PHE A 181 13.09 12.87 0.80
N ASN A 182 13.32 13.63 -0.28
CA ASN A 182 12.84 15.00 -0.52
C ASN A 182 12.82 15.88 0.77
N PRO A 183 13.99 16.34 1.26
CA PRO A 183 14.10 17.10 2.51
C PRO A 183 13.20 18.33 2.59
N VAL A 184 12.52 18.54 3.72
CA VAL A 184 11.72 19.77 3.96
C VAL A 184 12.63 21.01 4.03
N ASN A 185 13.86 20.85 4.54
CA ASN A 185 14.87 21.91 4.51
C ASN A 185 15.53 21.96 3.11
N PRO A 186 15.33 23.04 2.32
CA PRO A 186 15.88 23.14 0.96
C PRO A 186 17.41 23.08 0.93
N ALA A 187 18.10 23.50 2.00
CA ALA A 187 19.57 23.43 2.07
C ALA A 187 20.10 21.98 2.16
N LYS A 188 19.23 21.00 2.46
CA LYS A 188 19.56 19.57 2.47
C LYS A 188 19.16 18.85 1.18
N ALA A 189 18.42 19.52 0.28
CA ALA A 189 17.98 18.93 -0.96
C ALA A 189 19.17 18.56 -1.84
N ARG A 190 19.15 17.33 -2.38
CA ARG A 190 20.21 16.79 -3.26
C ARG A 190 19.80 16.77 -4.74
N LYS A 191 18.55 17.11 -5.01
CA LYS A 191 17.91 17.25 -6.31
C LYS A 191 16.95 18.45 -6.27
N GLU A 192 16.08 18.60 -7.26
CA GLU A 192 15.00 19.58 -7.26
C GLU A 192 14.19 19.52 -5.95
N TRP A 193 13.85 20.70 -5.42
CA TRP A 193 13.21 20.79 -4.10
C TRP A 193 11.69 20.60 -4.22
N GLU A 194 11.25 19.37 -3.99
CA GLU A 194 9.86 18.95 -4.14
C GLU A 194 9.18 18.71 -2.79
N LEU A 195 8.39 19.67 -2.30
CA LEU A 195 7.73 19.54 -0.99
C LEU A 195 6.52 18.61 -1.03
N ASN A 196 5.77 18.62 -2.13
CA ASN A 196 4.51 17.88 -2.23
C ASN A 196 4.70 16.39 -2.56
N GLU A 197 5.84 16.03 -3.17
CA GLU A 197 6.15 14.66 -3.54
C GLU A 197 6.79 13.91 -2.38
N ARG A 198 6.11 12.87 -1.89
CA ARG A 198 6.50 12.13 -0.67
C ARG A 198 6.73 10.66 -0.96
N ASP A 199 7.67 10.06 -0.24
CA ASP A 199 7.85 8.62 -0.28
C ASP A 199 6.88 7.95 0.69
N HIS A 200 5.78 7.41 0.16
CA HIS A 200 4.76 6.73 0.95
C HIS A 200 4.95 5.21 0.94
N ARG A 201 6.08 4.70 0.45
CA ARG A 201 6.36 3.26 0.44
C ARG A 201 6.73 2.78 1.84
N LYS A 202 6.44 1.50 2.10
CA LYS A 202 6.95 0.77 3.27
C LYS A 202 7.50 -0.56 2.76
N LEU A 203 8.81 -0.62 2.56
CA LEU A 203 9.50 -1.74 1.93
C LEU A 203 10.71 -2.14 2.78
N LEU A 204 10.77 -3.40 3.19
CA LEU A 204 11.97 -4.00 3.77
C LEU A 204 12.42 -5.14 2.87
N ILE A 205 13.69 -5.14 2.47
CA ILE A 205 14.33 -6.23 1.74
C ILE A 205 15.51 -6.73 2.54
N VAL A 206 15.60 -8.05 2.70
CA VAL A 206 16.73 -8.71 3.36
C VAL A 206 17.40 -9.67 2.41
N ASP A 207 18.71 -9.48 2.24
CA ASP A 207 19.62 -10.28 1.42
C ASP A 207 19.17 -10.48 -0.04
N GLY A 208 18.30 -9.62 -0.58
CA GLY A 208 17.68 -9.79 -1.90
C GLY A 208 16.83 -11.07 -2.03
N ARG A 209 16.37 -11.64 -0.90
CA ARG A 209 15.68 -12.95 -0.84
C ARG A 209 14.29 -12.91 -0.23
N VAL A 210 14.03 -11.94 0.62
CA VAL A 210 12.71 -11.69 1.22
C VAL A 210 12.40 -10.21 1.13
N ALA A 211 11.17 -9.89 0.77
CA ALA A 211 10.63 -8.54 0.77
C ALA A 211 9.39 -8.49 1.69
N PHE A 212 9.22 -7.36 2.36
CA PHE A 212 8.02 -7.03 3.12
C PHE A 212 7.46 -5.71 2.60
N LEU A 213 6.18 -5.67 2.24
CA LEU A 213 5.51 -4.42 1.89
C LEU A 213 4.03 -4.38 2.31
N GLY A 214 3.46 -3.19 2.46
CA GLY A 214 2.09 -2.99 2.92
C GLY A 214 1.82 -1.57 3.42
N GLY A 215 0.83 -1.43 4.30
CA GLY A 215 0.45 -0.15 4.89
C GLY A 215 1.15 0.20 6.22
N ILE A 216 1.74 -0.79 6.89
CA ILE A 216 2.26 -0.65 8.26
C ILE A 216 3.56 0.16 8.27
N ASN A 217 3.56 1.27 9.01
CA ASN A 217 4.76 2.03 9.35
C ASN A 217 5.48 1.45 10.57
N ILE A 218 6.67 1.97 10.90
CA ILE A 218 7.41 1.61 12.12
C ILE A 218 7.07 2.62 13.22
N SER A 219 6.05 2.30 14.01
CA SER A 219 5.51 3.16 15.07
C SER A 219 4.71 2.37 16.09
N ALA A 220 4.73 2.79 17.35
CA ALA A 220 4.06 2.16 18.46
C ALA A 220 2.53 2.16 18.32
N VAL A 221 1.96 3.02 17.46
CA VAL A 221 0.50 3.04 17.20
C VAL A 221 -0.02 1.72 16.61
N TYR A 222 0.84 0.94 15.96
CA TYR A 222 0.49 -0.39 15.44
C TYR A 222 0.79 -1.53 16.45
N SER A 223 1.28 -1.24 17.66
CA SER A 223 1.70 -2.26 18.63
C SER A 223 0.53 -3.09 19.16
N SER A 224 -0.67 -2.52 19.19
CA SER A 224 -1.88 -3.27 19.50
C SER A 224 -2.51 -3.79 18.23
N GLY A 225 -2.64 -5.13 18.13
CA GLY A 225 -3.39 -5.75 17.05
C GLY A 225 -4.89 -5.43 17.11
N SER A 226 -5.57 -5.58 15.99
CA SER A 226 -7.02 -5.38 15.83
C SER A 226 -7.86 -6.52 16.40
N SER A 227 -7.21 -7.58 16.91
CA SER A 227 -7.85 -8.70 17.62
C SER A 227 -7.70 -8.54 19.13
N GLY A 228 -8.80 -8.71 19.87
CA GLY A 228 -8.88 -8.46 21.32
C GLY A 228 -7.98 -9.33 22.21
N SER A 229 -7.20 -10.26 21.63
CA SER A 229 -6.24 -11.10 22.37
C SER A 229 -4.91 -10.39 22.64
N PHE A 230 -4.57 -9.32 21.92
CA PHE A 230 -3.27 -8.63 22.04
C PHE A 230 -3.37 -7.21 22.63
N SER A 231 -4.57 -6.75 22.97
CA SER A 231 -4.79 -5.46 23.63
C SER A 231 -4.52 -5.55 25.14
N ARG A 232 -3.26 -5.69 25.57
CA ARG A 232 -2.89 -5.34 26.95
C ARG A 232 -2.57 -3.85 27.01
N GLY A 233 -3.52 -3.06 27.51
CA GLY A 233 -3.30 -1.64 27.85
C GLY A 233 -3.87 -0.62 26.86
N ALA A 234 -4.32 -1.03 25.67
CA ALA A 234 -5.02 -0.14 24.75
C ALA A 234 -6.46 0.09 25.24
N ALA A 235 -6.88 1.35 25.36
CA ALA A 235 -8.27 1.69 25.60
C ALA A 235 -9.14 1.19 24.42
N PRO A 236 -10.45 0.93 24.63
CA PRO A 236 -11.35 0.58 23.55
C PRO A 236 -11.31 1.64 22.43
N GLY A 237 -10.84 1.26 21.23
CA GLY A 237 -10.71 2.17 20.09
C GLY A 237 -9.29 2.63 19.73
N GLU A 238 -8.23 2.11 20.37
CA GLU A 238 -6.84 2.56 20.13
C GLU A 238 -6.02 1.69 19.16
N GLY A 239 -6.53 0.53 18.73
CA GLY A 239 -5.80 -0.34 17.79
C GLY A 239 -5.84 0.14 16.34
N TRP A 240 -4.72 0.00 15.63
CA TRP A 240 -4.63 0.18 14.18
C TRP A 240 -4.80 -1.18 13.48
N ARG A 241 -5.70 -1.22 12.50
CA ARG A 241 -5.86 -2.37 11.60
C ARG A 241 -5.17 -2.07 10.27
N ASP A 242 -4.12 -2.80 9.98
CA ASP A 242 -3.37 -2.63 8.73
C ASP A 242 -2.77 -3.95 8.24
N THR A 243 -2.41 -4.03 6.97
CA THR A 243 -2.03 -5.26 6.28
C THR A 243 -0.68 -5.12 5.59
N HIS A 244 0.17 -6.14 5.78
CA HIS A 244 1.44 -6.31 5.10
C HIS A 244 1.49 -7.65 4.40
N VAL A 245 2.48 -7.85 3.54
CA VAL A 245 2.83 -9.15 2.98
C VAL A 245 4.31 -9.43 3.17
N GLN A 246 4.64 -10.68 3.45
CA GLN A 246 5.99 -11.22 3.29
C GLN A 246 6.05 -11.99 1.98
N ILE A 247 7.04 -11.66 1.14
CA ILE A 247 7.25 -12.28 -0.16
C ILE A 247 8.62 -12.91 -0.23
N ASN A 248 8.65 -14.18 -0.61
CA ASN A 248 9.85 -14.92 -0.98
C ASN A 248 9.73 -15.38 -2.42
N GLY A 249 10.82 -15.33 -3.19
CA GLY A 249 10.85 -15.82 -4.56
C GLY A 249 11.51 -14.85 -5.53
N PRO A 250 11.45 -15.14 -6.84
CA PRO A 250 12.14 -14.34 -7.84
C PRO A 250 11.72 -12.87 -7.90
N VAL A 251 10.48 -12.53 -7.52
CA VAL A 251 9.96 -11.14 -7.58
C VAL A 251 10.67 -10.19 -6.61
N VAL A 252 11.39 -10.70 -5.61
CA VAL A 252 12.16 -9.86 -4.68
C VAL A 252 13.21 -9.00 -5.41
N ALA A 253 13.73 -9.49 -6.55
CA ALA A 253 14.62 -8.70 -7.40
C ALA A 253 13.95 -7.44 -7.97
N ASP A 254 12.64 -7.44 -8.20
CA ASP A 254 11.94 -6.26 -8.73
C ASP A 254 11.70 -5.22 -7.64
N PHE A 255 11.37 -5.65 -6.42
CA PHE A 255 11.35 -4.76 -5.25
C PHE A 255 12.72 -4.15 -4.97
N GLN A 256 13.80 -4.94 -5.11
CA GLN A 256 15.17 -4.48 -5.00
C GLN A 256 15.50 -3.37 -6.02
N LYS A 257 15.09 -3.54 -7.28
CA LYS A 257 15.26 -2.50 -8.31
C LYS A 257 14.54 -1.21 -7.93
N LEU A 258 13.31 -1.30 -7.40
CA LEU A 258 12.55 -0.12 -6.96
C LEU A 258 13.26 0.64 -5.84
N PHE A 259 13.76 -0.06 -4.81
CA PHE A 259 14.54 0.56 -3.74
C PHE A 259 15.82 1.23 -4.28
N MET A 260 16.59 0.52 -5.11
CA MET A 260 17.83 1.05 -5.68
C MET A 260 17.56 2.25 -6.60
N ALA A 261 16.45 2.24 -7.34
CA ALA A 261 16.03 3.37 -8.17
C ALA A 261 15.70 4.60 -7.30
N THR A 262 14.95 4.44 -6.20
CA THR A 262 14.70 5.53 -5.24
C THR A 262 16.03 6.08 -4.70
N TRP A 263 16.93 5.19 -4.27
CA TRP A 263 18.23 5.57 -3.72
C TRP A 263 19.06 6.41 -4.69
N VAL A 264 19.14 5.99 -5.96
CA VAL A 264 19.87 6.70 -7.01
C VAL A 264 19.18 8.03 -7.35
N ALA A 265 17.86 8.04 -7.48
CA ALA A 265 17.09 9.24 -7.81
C ALA A 265 17.26 10.34 -6.74
N GLN A 266 17.30 9.96 -5.47
CA GLN A 266 17.52 10.86 -4.33
C GLN A 266 19.01 11.20 -4.09
N LYS A 267 19.91 10.81 -4.99
CA LYS A 267 21.37 11.02 -4.87
C LYS A 267 21.91 10.47 -3.54
N GLY A 268 21.51 9.24 -3.21
CA GLY A 268 22.13 8.46 -2.15
C GLY A 268 23.61 8.24 -2.42
N GLU A 269 24.37 7.95 -1.36
CA GLU A 269 25.79 7.62 -1.50
C GLU A 269 25.97 6.36 -2.38
N PRO A 270 27.08 6.22 -3.12
CA PRO A 270 27.35 5.02 -3.89
C PRO A 270 27.25 3.77 -3.01
N MET A 271 26.42 2.81 -3.42
CA MET A 271 26.28 1.54 -2.72
C MET A 271 27.56 0.71 -2.89
N ALA A 272 28.02 0.09 -1.81
CA ALA A 272 29.14 -0.85 -1.85
C ALA A 272 28.81 -2.04 -2.76
N GLU A 273 29.82 -2.62 -3.41
CA GLU A 273 29.64 -3.84 -4.21
C GLU A 273 29.25 -5.02 -3.31
N ARG A 274 28.06 -5.56 -3.55
CA ARG A 274 27.44 -6.67 -2.80
C ARG A 274 26.59 -7.53 -3.72
N ASN A 275 26.15 -8.68 -3.22
CA ASN A 275 25.27 -9.57 -3.95
C ASN A 275 23.80 -9.14 -3.80
N TYR A 276 23.46 -7.93 -4.27
CA TYR A 276 22.09 -7.38 -4.18
C TYR A 276 21.04 -8.20 -4.94
N TYR A 277 21.49 -8.95 -5.95
CA TYR A 277 20.67 -9.79 -6.82
C TYR A 277 21.17 -11.24 -6.77
N PRO A 278 21.00 -11.94 -5.63
CA PRO A 278 21.41 -13.34 -5.55
C PRO A 278 20.60 -14.19 -6.54
N PRO A 279 21.12 -15.36 -6.97
CA PRO A 279 20.39 -16.25 -7.85
C PRO A 279 18.98 -16.54 -7.28
N PRO A 280 17.92 -16.19 -8.01
CA PRO A 280 16.57 -16.29 -7.48
C PRO A 280 16.18 -17.77 -7.34
N ALA A 281 15.46 -18.07 -6.27
CA ALA A 281 14.99 -19.42 -5.98
C ALA A 281 13.46 -19.43 -6.00
N ARG A 282 12.87 -20.49 -6.57
CA ARG A 282 11.42 -20.72 -6.45
C ARG A 282 11.08 -20.96 -4.99
N ALA A 283 10.09 -20.24 -4.48
CA ALA A 283 9.61 -20.35 -3.10
C ALA A 283 8.16 -20.84 -3.00
N GLY A 284 7.39 -20.74 -4.09
CA GLY A 284 5.99 -21.16 -4.15
C GLY A 284 5.46 -21.23 -5.57
N ASP A 285 4.16 -21.01 -5.73
CA ASP A 285 3.43 -21.14 -7.00
C ASP A 285 2.75 -19.83 -7.44
N GLU A 286 2.74 -18.80 -6.60
CA GLU A 286 2.03 -17.55 -6.89
C GLU A 286 2.73 -16.75 -8.00
N VAL A 287 1.92 -16.08 -8.83
CA VAL A 287 2.37 -15.10 -9.82
C VAL A 287 2.23 -13.72 -9.22
N VAL A 288 3.33 -12.96 -9.20
CA VAL A 288 3.40 -11.67 -8.52
C VAL A 288 3.96 -10.64 -9.48
N ARG A 289 3.37 -9.46 -9.47
CA ARG A 289 3.92 -8.24 -10.06
C ARG A 289 4.23 -7.25 -8.94
N ALA A 290 5.48 -6.78 -8.89
CA ALA A 290 5.86 -5.62 -8.10
C ALA A 290 5.56 -4.36 -8.92
N ILE A 291 4.79 -3.42 -8.37
CA ILE A 291 4.47 -2.15 -9.04
C ILE A 291 4.82 -1.01 -8.10
N GLY A 292 5.75 -0.16 -8.51
CA GLY A 292 5.95 1.16 -7.91
C GLY A 292 5.23 2.21 -8.74
N SER A 293 4.85 3.33 -8.11
CA SER A 293 4.47 4.55 -8.83
C SER A 293 5.39 5.71 -8.44
N SER A 294 5.49 6.70 -9.32
CA SER A 294 6.19 7.95 -9.08
C SER A 294 5.41 9.13 -9.72
N PRO A 295 5.40 10.32 -9.11
CA PRO A 295 4.78 11.52 -9.70
C PRO A 295 5.38 11.98 -11.03
N GLU A 296 6.59 11.51 -11.36
CA GLU A 296 7.30 11.77 -12.61
C GLU A 296 6.87 10.83 -13.75
N GLU A 297 6.18 9.74 -13.45
CA GLU A 297 5.66 8.82 -14.45
C GLU A 297 4.44 9.41 -15.19
N PRO A 298 4.26 9.10 -16.50
CA PRO A 298 3.16 9.66 -17.29
C PRO A 298 1.78 9.15 -16.86
N PHE A 299 1.72 8.00 -16.16
CA PHE A 299 0.51 7.44 -15.58
C PHE A 299 0.88 6.50 -14.42
N SER A 300 -0.02 6.39 -13.43
CA SER A 300 0.13 5.41 -12.35
C SER A 300 -0.21 4.00 -12.85
N GLN A 301 0.80 3.14 -12.99
CA GLN A 301 0.59 1.73 -13.35
C GLN A 301 -0.28 1.02 -12.29
N ILE A 302 -0.12 1.36 -11.00
CA ILE A 302 -0.94 0.81 -9.91
C ILE A 302 -2.43 1.11 -10.17
N TYR A 303 -2.74 2.36 -10.51
CA TYR A 303 -4.10 2.81 -10.75
C TYR A 303 -4.71 2.14 -12.00
N ALA A 304 -3.96 2.12 -13.12
CA ALA A 304 -4.40 1.47 -14.35
C ALA A 304 -4.68 -0.03 -14.14
N THR A 305 -3.85 -0.69 -13.34
CA THR A 305 -4.00 -2.11 -13.00
C THR A 305 -5.25 -2.35 -12.17
N LEU A 306 -5.50 -1.52 -11.16
CA LEU A 306 -6.72 -1.60 -10.35
C LEU A 306 -7.99 -1.39 -11.19
N LEU A 307 -8.03 -0.35 -12.04
CA LEU A 307 -9.18 -0.09 -12.89
C LEU A 307 -9.43 -1.21 -13.91
N SER A 308 -8.36 -1.76 -14.49
CA SER A 308 -8.46 -2.90 -15.41
C SER A 308 -9.08 -4.12 -14.73
N ALA A 309 -8.64 -4.43 -13.50
CA ALA A 309 -9.18 -5.54 -12.73
C ALA A 309 -10.66 -5.31 -12.35
N ILE A 310 -11.04 -4.11 -11.89
CA ILE A 310 -12.44 -3.78 -11.58
C ILE A 310 -13.33 -3.83 -12.83
N GLY A 311 -12.84 -3.26 -13.93
CA GLY A 311 -13.55 -3.26 -15.22
C GLY A 311 -13.78 -4.66 -15.79
N SER A 312 -12.94 -5.62 -15.39
CA SER A 312 -12.99 -7.01 -15.86
C SER A 312 -13.57 -7.99 -14.86
N ALA A 313 -13.97 -7.51 -13.67
CA ALA A 313 -14.56 -8.33 -12.62
C ALA A 313 -15.87 -8.98 -13.08
N GLU A 314 -16.05 -10.26 -12.75
CA GLU A 314 -17.22 -11.07 -13.12
C GLU A 314 -18.12 -11.42 -11.93
N THR A 315 -17.55 -11.53 -10.73
CA THR A 315 -18.23 -12.07 -9.54
C THR A 315 -18.17 -11.13 -8.35
N SER A 316 -17.00 -10.57 -8.03
CA SER A 316 -16.81 -9.77 -6.81
C SER A 316 -15.69 -8.74 -6.94
N VAL A 317 -15.88 -7.59 -6.31
CA VAL A 317 -14.86 -6.56 -6.09
C VAL A 317 -14.89 -6.16 -4.62
N TYR A 318 -13.91 -6.61 -3.86
CA TYR A 318 -13.78 -6.37 -2.43
C TYR A 318 -12.58 -5.48 -2.15
N LEU A 319 -12.84 -4.25 -1.69
CA LEU A 319 -11.79 -3.28 -1.41
C LEU A 319 -11.83 -2.89 0.06
N THR A 320 -10.66 -2.77 0.68
CA THR A 320 -10.48 -2.18 2.01
C THR A 320 -9.48 -1.05 1.86
N ASN A 321 -9.88 0.17 2.21
CA ASN A 321 -8.97 1.31 2.12
C ASN A 321 -9.14 2.29 3.28
N ALA A 322 -8.00 2.81 3.76
CA ALA A 322 -7.96 3.84 4.79
C ALA A 322 -8.53 5.17 4.29
N TYR A 323 -8.09 5.59 3.10
CA TYR A 323 -8.38 6.89 2.53
C TYR A 323 -9.02 6.68 1.17
N PHE A 324 -10.26 7.15 1.07
CA PHE A 324 -11.09 6.96 -0.11
C PHE A 324 -11.62 8.31 -0.55
N ALA A 325 -10.87 9.01 -1.40
CA ALA A 325 -11.29 10.24 -2.06
C ALA A 325 -11.20 10.01 -3.58
N PRO A 326 -12.07 9.12 -4.11
CA PRO A 326 -11.92 8.56 -5.45
C PRO A 326 -12.09 9.64 -6.53
N ASP A 327 -11.34 9.50 -7.61
CA ASP A 327 -11.57 10.29 -8.81
C ASP A 327 -12.79 9.77 -9.61
N PRO A 328 -13.27 10.53 -10.60
CA PRO A 328 -14.41 10.13 -11.42
C PRO A 328 -14.26 8.79 -12.14
N GLN A 329 -13.05 8.37 -12.53
CA GLN A 329 -12.85 7.10 -13.24
C GLN A 329 -13.02 5.91 -12.28
N LEU A 330 -12.48 5.99 -11.07
CA LEU A 330 -12.66 4.95 -10.06
C LEU A 330 -14.13 4.82 -9.65
N LEU A 331 -14.82 5.96 -9.46
CA LEU A 331 -16.27 5.95 -9.21
C LEU A 331 -17.03 5.23 -10.32
N THR A 332 -16.77 5.61 -11.58
CA THR A 332 -17.43 5.01 -12.74
C THR A 332 -17.14 3.51 -12.85
N ALA A 333 -15.89 3.08 -12.63
CA ALA A 333 -15.52 1.66 -12.68
C ALA A 333 -16.27 0.82 -11.63
N LEU A 334 -16.42 1.33 -10.40
CA LEU A 334 -17.17 0.67 -9.33
C LEU A 334 -18.67 0.61 -9.64
N GLU A 335 -19.23 1.71 -10.17
CA GLU A 335 -20.65 1.79 -10.58
C GLU A 335 -20.95 0.82 -11.73
N ASP A 336 -20.09 0.79 -12.75
CA ASP A 336 -20.22 -0.12 -13.89
C ASP A 336 -20.10 -1.57 -13.45
N ALA A 337 -19.21 -1.90 -12.50
CA ALA A 337 -19.12 -3.25 -11.94
C ALA A 337 -20.42 -3.65 -11.24
N ALA A 338 -20.95 -2.80 -10.36
CA ALA A 338 -22.22 -3.05 -9.69
C ALA A 338 -23.39 -3.17 -10.68
N ALA A 339 -23.42 -2.34 -11.72
CA ALA A 339 -24.43 -2.39 -12.78
C ALA A 339 -24.39 -3.69 -13.60
N ARG A 340 -23.21 -4.32 -13.73
CA ARG A 340 -23.05 -5.67 -14.33
C ARG A 340 -23.51 -6.81 -13.41
N GLY A 341 -23.89 -6.53 -12.17
CA GLY A 341 -24.29 -7.53 -11.18
C GLY A 341 -23.13 -8.11 -10.37
N VAL A 342 -21.94 -7.52 -10.43
CA VAL A 342 -20.78 -7.89 -9.60
C VAL A 342 -21.06 -7.48 -8.14
N ASP A 343 -20.72 -8.34 -7.17
CA ASP A 343 -20.81 -8.00 -5.75
C ASP A 343 -19.68 -7.04 -5.36
N VAL A 344 -19.97 -5.74 -5.34
CA VAL A 344 -19.00 -4.69 -5.00
C VAL A 344 -19.15 -4.31 -3.53
N ARG A 345 -18.11 -4.54 -2.73
CA ARG A 345 -18.07 -4.22 -1.29
C ARG A 345 -16.84 -3.39 -0.94
N LEU A 346 -17.07 -2.30 -0.21
CA LEU A 346 -16.04 -1.43 0.33
C LEU A 346 -16.04 -1.50 1.84
N ILE A 347 -14.88 -1.78 2.45
CA ILE A 347 -14.64 -1.59 3.89
C ILE A 347 -13.82 -0.30 4.06
N LEU A 348 -14.41 0.68 4.73
CA LEU A 348 -13.86 2.01 4.95
C LEU A 348 -13.76 2.31 6.46
N PRO A 349 -12.97 3.29 6.89
CA PRO A 349 -12.89 3.63 8.31
C PRO A 349 -14.23 4.13 8.88
N SER A 350 -14.54 3.79 10.13
CA SER A 350 -15.53 4.54 10.94
C SER A 350 -14.91 5.74 11.67
N LYS A 351 -13.59 5.70 11.85
CA LYS A 351 -12.75 6.74 12.48
C LYS A 351 -11.45 6.84 11.69
N THR A 352 -10.93 8.06 11.60
CA THR A 352 -9.77 8.41 10.78
C THR A 352 -8.75 9.20 11.59
N ASP A 353 -7.50 9.16 11.17
CA ASP A 353 -6.44 10.09 11.54
C ASP A 353 -6.39 11.32 10.60
N SER A 354 -7.03 11.26 9.43
CA SER A 354 -7.16 12.36 8.47
C SER A 354 -8.62 12.79 8.27
N TRP A 355 -9.02 13.86 8.96
CA TRP A 355 -10.41 14.37 8.96
C TRP A 355 -10.90 14.80 7.57
N LEU A 356 -10.07 15.53 6.81
CA LEU A 356 -10.46 16.12 5.54
C LEU A 356 -10.72 15.03 4.48
N VAL A 357 -9.83 14.04 4.38
CA VAL A 357 -9.96 12.91 3.45
C VAL A 357 -11.22 12.08 3.76
N PHE A 358 -11.47 11.85 5.05
CA PHE A 358 -12.60 11.07 5.52
C PHE A 358 -13.95 11.68 5.15
N HIS A 359 -14.10 13.00 5.30
CA HIS A 359 -15.31 13.69 4.90
C HIS A 359 -15.44 13.85 3.38
N ALA A 360 -14.33 14.03 2.66
CA ALA A 360 -14.35 14.04 1.19
C ALA A 360 -14.90 12.72 0.64
N GLY A 361 -14.39 11.59 1.16
CA GLY A 361 -14.85 10.26 0.78
C GLY A 361 -16.30 9.96 1.08
N ARG A 362 -16.76 10.31 2.28
CA ARG A 362 -18.16 10.19 2.69
C ARG A 362 -19.11 10.99 1.78
N GLY A 363 -18.62 12.07 1.17
CA GLY A 363 -19.34 12.82 0.14
C GLY A 363 -19.77 11.99 -1.08
N TYR A 364 -19.14 10.84 -1.33
CA TYR A 364 -19.44 9.93 -2.43
C TYR A 364 -20.34 8.74 -2.07
N TYR A 365 -20.64 8.52 -0.78
CA TYR A 365 -21.39 7.35 -0.34
C TYR A 365 -22.79 7.29 -0.95
N GLU A 366 -23.51 8.42 -1.03
CA GLU A 366 -24.86 8.41 -1.61
C GLU A 366 -24.85 7.96 -3.08
N ARG A 367 -23.85 8.40 -3.86
CA ARG A 367 -23.69 8.04 -5.27
C ARG A 367 -23.46 6.53 -5.42
N LEU A 368 -22.49 6.00 -4.69
CA LEU A 368 -22.12 4.57 -4.72
C LEU A 368 -23.26 3.66 -4.22
N LEU A 369 -23.90 4.03 -3.11
CA LEU A 369 -25.02 3.26 -2.55
C LEU A 369 -26.23 3.19 -3.50
N ARG A 370 -26.46 4.24 -4.31
CA ARG A 370 -27.51 4.23 -5.34
C ARG A 370 -27.16 3.34 -6.52
N ALA A 371 -25.88 3.19 -6.84
CA ALA A 371 -25.38 2.33 -7.91
C ALA A 371 -25.34 0.84 -7.51
N GLY A 372 -25.62 0.50 -6.25
CA GLY A 372 -25.61 -0.89 -5.76
C GLY A 372 -24.31 -1.33 -5.09
N VAL A 373 -23.34 -0.42 -4.94
CA VAL A 373 -22.12 -0.68 -4.16
C VAL A 373 -22.47 -0.75 -2.68
N ARG A 374 -21.99 -1.78 -1.99
CA ARG A 374 -22.20 -1.97 -0.55
C ARG A 374 -21.03 -1.38 0.22
N ILE A 375 -21.32 -0.54 1.20
CA ILE A 375 -20.30 0.16 2.01
C ILE A 375 -20.41 -0.29 3.46
N PHE A 376 -19.28 -0.62 4.06
CA PHE A 376 -19.15 -1.04 5.44
C PHE A 376 -18.12 -0.16 6.12
N GLU A 377 -18.43 0.31 7.33
CA GLU A 377 -17.49 1.08 8.15
C GLU A 377 -16.91 0.20 9.26
N ARG A 378 -15.59 0.03 9.27
CA ARG A 378 -14.87 -0.78 10.25
C ARG A 378 -14.91 -0.14 11.62
N GLN A 379 -15.43 -0.85 12.61
CA GLN A 379 -15.63 -0.35 13.97
C GLN A 379 -14.47 -0.71 14.91
N GLY A 380 -14.32 0.08 15.97
CA GLY A 380 -13.46 -0.25 17.12
C GLY A 380 -11.94 -0.11 16.91
N VAL A 381 -11.50 0.25 15.70
CA VAL A 381 -10.09 0.44 15.34
C VAL A 381 -9.93 1.58 14.33
N ILE A 382 -8.73 2.13 14.21
CA ILE A 382 -8.36 2.97 13.06
C ILE A 382 -8.01 2.03 11.91
N LEU A 383 -8.78 2.07 10.83
CA LEU A 383 -8.52 1.27 9.63
C LEU A 383 -7.49 1.98 8.76
N HIS A 384 -6.34 1.35 8.55
CA HIS A 384 -5.26 1.89 7.72
C HIS A 384 -4.82 0.95 6.58
N SER A 385 -5.53 -0.15 6.35
CA SER A 385 -5.24 -1.10 5.25
C SER A 385 -5.45 -0.48 3.86
N LYS A 386 -4.70 -0.97 2.86
CA LYS A 386 -4.90 -0.71 1.43
C LYS A 386 -4.84 -2.03 0.66
N THR A 387 -5.98 -2.70 0.55
CA THR A 387 -6.07 -4.05 -0.03
C THR A 387 -7.24 -4.17 -0.99
N GLY A 388 -7.08 -5.01 -2.01
CA GLY A 388 -8.15 -5.39 -2.93
C GLY A 388 -8.14 -6.89 -3.22
N LEU A 389 -9.34 -7.44 -3.42
CA LEU A 389 -9.57 -8.80 -3.89
C LEU A 389 -10.67 -8.77 -4.95
N ILE A 390 -10.37 -9.28 -6.14
CA ILE A 390 -11.27 -9.30 -7.29
C ILE A 390 -11.39 -10.74 -7.77
N ASP A 391 -12.64 -11.20 -7.85
CA ASP A 391 -13.03 -12.56 -8.22
C ASP A 391 -12.30 -13.69 -7.46
N GLY A 392 -11.82 -13.40 -6.26
CA GLY A 392 -11.09 -14.36 -5.42
C GLY A 392 -9.71 -14.77 -5.94
N VAL A 393 -9.22 -14.19 -7.06
CA VAL A 393 -7.98 -14.63 -7.71
C VAL A 393 -7.00 -13.51 -8.02
N TRP A 394 -7.48 -12.26 -8.15
CA TRP A 394 -6.64 -11.09 -8.29
C TRP A 394 -6.63 -10.36 -6.95
N ALA A 395 -5.46 -10.20 -6.34
CA ALA A 395 -5.34 -9.52 -5.06
C ALA A 395 -4.22 -8.48 -5.09
N THR A 396 -4.40 -7.38 -4.37
CA THR A 396 -3.36 -6.38 -4.17
C THR A 396 -3.22 -5.98 -2.71
N VAL A 397 -1.97 -5.80 -2.27
CA VAL A 397 -1.59 -5.25 -0.97
C VAL A 397 -0.44 -4.28 -1.19
N GLY A 398 -0.49 -3.11 -0.56
CA GLY A 398 0.58 -2.12 -0.69
C GLY A 398 0.31 -0.86 0.11
N SER A 399 0.91 0.24 -0.33
CA SER A 399 0.82 1.54 0.34
C SER A 399 -0.22 2.49 -0.27
N THR A 400 -0.70 2.21 -1.49
CA THR A 400 -1.55 3.13 -2.28
C THR A 400 -2.95 3.30 -1.70
N ASN A 401 -3.28 4.52 -1.28
CA ASN A 401 -4.66 4.91 -0.97
C ASN A 401 -5.48 5.13 -2.24
N LEU A 402 -6.81 5.14 -2.11
CA LEU A 402 -7.73 5.45 -3.22
C LEU A 402 -8.09 6.94 -3.19
N ASP A 403 -7.07 7.80 -3.26
CA ASP A 403 -7.15 9.26 -3.26
C ASP A 403 -6.23 9.88 -4.32
N TRP A 404 -6.40 11.18 -4.59
CA TRP A 404 -5.66 11.87 -5.64
C TRP A 404 -4.18 11.96 -5.31
N ARG A 405 -3.84 12.21 -4.05
CA ARG A 405 -2.45 12.32 -3.59
C ARG A 405 -1.66 11.04 -3.81
N SER A 406 -2.20 9.86 -3.49
CA SER A 406 -1.51 8.59 -3.74
C SER A 406 -1.27 8.36 -5.23
N PHE A 407 -2.18 8.79 -6.11
CA PHE A 407 -2.02 8.58 -7.55
C PHE A 407 -1.19 9.65 -8.27
N LEU A 408 -1.08 10.86 -7.74
CA LEU A 408 -0.43 12.00 -8.42
C LEU A 408 0.84 12.51 -7.74
N HIS A 409 0.98 12.34 -6.44
CA HIS A 409 1.97 13.05 -5.64
C HIS A 409 2.84 12.13 -4.78
N ASN A 410 2.36 10.96 -4.37
CA ASN A 410 3.18 10.04 -3.61
C ASN A 410 3.90 9.05 -4.53
N HIS A 411 5.10 8.67 -4.10
CA HIS A 411 5.68 7.41 -4.51
C HIS A 411 4.99 6.30 -3.72
N GLU A 412 4.38 5.35 -4.42
CA GLU A 412 3.68 4.22 -3.81
C GLU A 412 4.27 2.90 -4.27
N LEU A 413 3.92 1.82 -3.58
CA LEU A 413 4.35 0.46 -3.87
C LEU A 413 3.24 -0.54 -3.56
N ASN A 414 2.91 -1.39 -4.54
CA ASN A 414 1.99 -2.50 -4.40
C ASN A 414 2.58 -3.81 -4.91
N ALA A 415 2.15 -4.91 -4.30
CA ALA A 415 2.20 -6.24 -4.88
C ALA A 415 0.83 -6.55 -5.46
N VAL A 416 0.80 -6.95 -6.73
CA VAL A 416 -0.36 -7.60 -7.35
C VAL A 416 -0.06 -9.09 -7.43
N VAL A 417 -0.94 -9.91 -6.85
CA VAL A 417 -0.79 -11.34 -6.73
C VAL A 417 -1.95 -12.01 -7.45
N LEU A 418 -1.62 -12.87 -8.40
CA LEU A 418 -2.58 -13.70 -9.12
C LEU A 418 -2.47 -15.13 -8.60
N GLY A 419 -3.54 -15.60 -7.96
CA GLY A 419 -3.66 -16.98 -7.52
C GLY A 419 -4.70 -17.18 -6.42
N ALA A 420 -5.40 -18.31 -6.48
CA ALA A 420 -6.45 -18.66 -5.53
C ALA A 420 -5.92 -18.89 -4.11
N GLY A 421 -4.65 -19.31 -3.96
CA GLY A 421 -4.04 -19.57 -2.66
C GLY A 421 -3.91 -18.30 -1.83
N PHE A 422 -3.29 -17.26 -2.39
CA PHE A 422 -3.25 -15.94 -1.75
C PHE A 422 -4.63 -15.26 -1.73
N GLY A 423 -5.44 -15.40 -2.77
CA GLY A 423 -6.82 -14.88 -2.79
C GLY A 423 -7.66 -15.37 -1.61
N ALA A 424 -7.54 -16.65 -1.23
CA ALA A 424 -8.21 -17.20 -0.05
C ALA A 424 -7.72 -16.60 1.29
N GLN A 425 -6.42 -16.26 1.40
CA GLN A 425 -5.90 -15.55 2.58
C GLN A 425 -6.53 -14.16 2.70
N VAL A 426 -6.58 -13.41 1.59
CA VAL A 426 -7.18 -12.07 1.55
C VAL A 426 -8.68 -12.13 1.79
N GLN A 427 -9.38 -13.13 1.26
CA GLN A 427 -10.81 -13.35 1.51
C GLN A 427 -11.08 -13.58 3.00
N THR A 428 -10.30 -14.47 3.63
CA THR A 428 -10.43 -14.77 5.08
C THR A 428 -10.24 -13.50 5.93
N MET A 429 -9.23 -12.70 5.60
CA MET A 429 -8.98 -11.42 6.24
C MET A 429 -10.12 -10.43 6.01
N PHE A 430 -10.62 -10.31 4.77
CA PHE A 430 -11.72 -9.43 4.40
C PHE A 430 -13.01 -9.79 5.16
N ASP A 431 -13.36 -11.07 5.24
CA ASP A 431 -14.55 -11.55 5.94
C ASP A 431 -14.48 -11.27 7.45
N LYS A 432 -13.28 -11.39 8.04
CA LYS A 432 -13.03 -11.02 9.44
C LYS A 432 -13.20 -9.51 9.65
N ASP A 433 -12.67 -8.69 8.74
CA ASP A 433 -12.83 -7.23 8.81
C ASP A 433 -14.29 -6.82 8.60
N LEU A 434 -15.01 -7.51 7.71
CA LEU A 434 -16.43 -7.31 7.44
C LEU A 434 -17.29 -7.64 8.67
N ALA A 435 -16.98 -8.73 9.38
CA ALA A 435 -17.67 -9.10 10.62
C ALA A 435 -17.49 -8.06 11.74
N GLY A 436 -16.38 -7.31 11.72
CA GLY A 436 -16.12 -6.17 12.61
C GLY A 436 -16.65 -4.83 12.11
N SER A 437 -17.45 -4.81 11.04
CA SER A 437 -17.91 -3.59 10.37
C SER A 437 -19.42 -3.42 10.42
N THR A 438 -19.87 -2.18 10.31
CA THR A 438 -21.30 -1.82 10.21
C THR A 438 -21.63 -1.48 8.77
N GLU A 439 -22.65 -2.13 8.19
CA GLU A 439 -23.15 -1.79 6.86
C GLU A 439 -23.85 -0.42 6.88
N ILE A 440 -23.48 0.44 5.93
CA ILE A 440 -24.11 1.74 5.72
C ILE A 440 -25.17 1.59 4.63
N THR A 441 -26.43 1.79 5.00
CA THR A 441 -27.53 1.75 4.02
C THR A 441 -27.84 3.15 3.48
N LEU A 442 -28.37 3.21 2.25
CA LEU A 442 -28.82 4.48 1.65
C LEU A 442 -29.87 5.20 2.51
N ALA A 443 -30.77 4.45 3.16
CA ALA A 443 -31.81 5.00 4.02
C ALA A 443 -31.23 5.66 5.27
N GLN A 444 -30.23 5.04 5.91
CA GLN A 444 -29.50 5.63 7.04
C GLN A 444 -28.69 6.84 6.58
N TRP A 445 -27.96 6.73 5.47
CA TRP A 445 -27.09 7.79 4.96
C TRP A 445 -27.85 9.08 4.64
N LYS A 446 -29.07 8.98 4.11
CA LYS A 446 -29.94 10.14 3.85
C LYS A 446 -30.43 10.85 5.11
N ARG A 447 -30.45 10.19 6.26
CA ARG A 447 -30.90 10.77 7.54
C ARG A 447 -29.75 11.40 8.32
N ARG A 448 -28.53 11.42 7.78
CA ARG A 448 -27.37 11.96 8.48
C ARG A 448 -27.52 13.47 8.78
N PRO A 449 -26.97 13.95 9.92
CA PRO A 449 -26.97 15.35 10.33
C PRO A 449 -26.47 16.35 9.27
N ILE A 450 -26.93 17.61 9.36
CA ILE A 450 -26.63 18.67 8.37
C ILE A 450 -25.16 19.12 8.45
N ASP A 451 -24.60 19.19 9.65
CA ASP A 451 -23.17 19.46 9.88
C ASP A 451 -22.27 18.48 9.11
N ASN A 452 -22.57 17.18 9.16
CA ASN A 452 -21.84 16.19 8.36
C ASN A 452 -21.90 16.50 6.85
N ARG A 453 -23.06 16.92 6.33
CA ARG A 453 -23.21 17.27 4.91
C ARG A 453 -22.40 18.51 4.52
N ILE A 454 -22.35 19.51 5.41
CA ILE A 454 -21.53 20.72 5.22
C ILE A 454 -20.06 20.33 5.20
N MET A 455 -19.62 19.48 6.14
CA MET A 455 -18.24 19.01 6.23
C MET A 455 -17.84 18.19 5.00
N GLU A 456 -18.71 17.29 4.51
CA GLU A 456 -18.52 16.56 3.25
C GLU A 456 -18.38 17.51 2.06
N GLY A 457 -19.31 18.46 1.92
CA GLY A 457 -19.32 19.44 0.83
C GLY A 457 -18.06 20.32 0.81
N PHE A 458 -17.64 20.81 1.98
CA PHE A 458 -16.42 21.58 2.15
C PHE A 458 -15.18 20.74 1.82
N SER A 459 -15.12 19.50 2.32
CA SER A 459 -13.93 18.64 2.16
C SER A 459 -13.70 18.24 0.71
N ARG A 460 -14.76 18.01 -0.08
CA ARG A 460 -14.65 17.73 -1.51
C ARG A 460 -14.00 18.87 -2.32
N LEU A 461 -14.09 20.12 -1.86
CA LEU A 461 -13.40 21.24 -2.54
C LEU A 461 -11.88 21.09 -2.53
N TRP A 462 -11.36 20.27 -1.60
CA TRP A 462 -9.93 20.04 -1.41
C TRP A 462 -9.48 18.67 -1.90
N GLU A 463 -10.37 17.82 -2.42
CA GLU A 463 -10.09 16.41 -2.70
C GLU A 463 -8.92 16.18 -3.67
N TYR A 464 -8.69 17.10 -4.60
CA TYR A 464 -7.56 17.04 -5.52
C TYR A 464 -6.19 17.11 -4.81
N TRP A 465 -6.13 17.80 -3.67
CA TRP A 465 -4.92 17.98 -2.87
C TRP A 465 -4.78 16.93 -1.76
N LEU A 466 -5.80 16.09 -1.61
CA LEU A 466 -5.93 15.02 -0.63
C LEU A 466 -5.52 13.68 -1.21
#